data_AF-K7RPM5-F1
#
_entry.id   AF-K7RPM5-F1
#
_cell.length_a   1.000
_cell.length_b   1.000
_cell.length_c   1.000
_cell.angle_alpha   90.00
_cell.angle_beta   90.00
_cell.angle_gamma   90.00
#
_symmetry.space_group_name_H-M   'P 1'
#
loop_
_entity.id
_entity.type
_entity.pdbx_description
1 polymer ?
#
loop_
_entity_poly.entity_id
_entity_poly.type
_entity_poly.pdbx_seq_one_letter_code
_entity_poly.pdbx_strand_id
1 'polypeptide(L)'
;MSAALLGLGMGGAGTVANAAGLPDRGDRACSQPMLRASVTHIPNSDGAGHTGYQVNLKNVSPESCRMAGFPGVSVVGHGDGTQIGQPADWSNSPAGQPKVLNPGATATAKINAVNIDENGGILGADCKAVKADGWRIYPPNDTRALYAPYPGLWACSSDVVWLQVTQMNPTS
;
A
#
# COMPACT_ATOMS: atom_id res chain seq x y z
N MET A 1 77.97 -15.63 24.47
CA MET A 1 77.97 -14.76 25.66
C MET A 1 77.17 -13.51 25.30
N SER A 2 76.11 -13.23 26.06
CA SER A 2 75.39 -11.96 26.36
C SER A 2 75.56 -10.74 25.44
N ALA A 3 74.59 -9.84 25.20
CA ALA A 3 73.19 -9.71 25.61
C ALA A 3 72.54 -8.55 24.81
N ALA A 4 71.20 -8.61 24.74
CA ALA A 4 70.13 -7.60 24.55
C ALA A 4 70.43 -6.16 24.07
N LEU A 5 69.52 -5.66 23.20
CA LEU A 5 69.00 -4.29 23.25
C LEU A 5 67.54 -4.25 22.75
N LEU A 6 66.73 -3.47 23.47
CA LEU A 6 65.29 -3.29 23.37
C LEU A 6 64.87 -2.51 22.10
N GLY A 7 63.66 -2.78 21.61
CA GLY A 7 62.95 -1.89 20.68
C GLY A 7 61.46 -2.19 20.64
N LEU A 8 60.68 -1.50 21.47
CA LEU A 8 59.23 -1.42 21.36
C LEU A 8 58.86 -0.50 20.19
N GLY A 9 58.09 -1.01 19.24
CA GLY A 9 57.47 -0.22 18.16
C GLY A 9 55.99 -0.57 18.06
N MET A 10 55.16 0.21 18.75
CA MET A 10 53.70 0.21 18.63
C MET A 10 53.28 1.24 17.56
N GLY A 11 52.34 0.89 16.68
CA GLY A 11 51.67 1.83 15.78
C GLY A 11 51.38 1.24 14.40
N GLY A 12 50.16 1.18 13.88
CA GLY A 12 48.86 1.47 14.46
C GLY A 12 47.82 0.65 13.68
N ALA A 13 46.84 0.11 14.40
CA ALA A 13 45.66 -0.48 13.79
C ALA A 13 44.82 0.67 13.22
N GLY A 14 44.90 0.87 11.90
CA GLY A 14 43.92 1.68 11.17
C GLY A 14 42.57 1.01 11.27
N THR A 15 41.77 1.41 12.25
CA THR A 15 40.33 1.13 12.27
C THR A 15 39.72 1.91 11.12
N VAL A 16 39.42 1.22 10.03
CA VAL A 16 38.43 1.73 9.08
C VAL A 16 37.12 1.82 9.86
N ALA A 17 36.75 3.05 10.23
CA ALA A 17 35.41 3.32 10.71
C ALA A 17 34.46 2.83 9.60
N ASN A 18 33.71 1.77 9.88
CA ASN A 18 32.54 1.44 9.08
C ASN A 18 31.61 2.65 9.19
N ALA A 19 31.65 3.52 8.18
CA ALA A 19 30.57 4.45 7.95
C ALA A 19 29.33 3.58 7.81
N ALA A 20 28.49 3.57 8.85
CA ALA A 20 27.13 3.08 8.74
C ALA A 20 26.52 3.84 7.56
N GLY A 21 26.36 3.14 6.43
CA GLY A 21 25.87 3.73 5.21
C GLY A 21 24.55 4.41 5.50
N LEU A 22 24.42 5.66 5.09
CA LEU A 22 23.10 6.26 4.92
C LEU A 22 22.30 5.28 4.06
N PRO A 23 21.04 4.94 4.43
CA PRO A 23 20.23 4.05 3.61
C PRO A 23 20.25 4.60 2.18
N ASP A 24 20.57 3.75 1.22
CA ASP A 24 20.50 4.13 -0.19
C ASP A 24 19.08 4.67 -0.44
N ARG A 25 18.94 5.67 -1.31
CA ARG A 25 17.61 6.24 -1.64
C ARG A 25 16.65 5.15 -2.13
N GLY A 26 17.16 4.02 -2.61
CA GLY A 26 16.40 2.82 -2.97
C GLY A 26 15.96 1.90 -1.83
N ASP A 27 16.29 2.18 -0.56
CA ASP A 27 15.97 1.31 0.60
C ASP A 27 14.80 1.83 1.47
N ARG A 28 14.37 3.09 1.30
CA ARG A 28 13.24 3.65 2.04
C ARG A 28 11.92 3.00 1.63
N ALA A 29 11.04 2.70 2.60
CA ALA A 29 9.68 2.28 2.30
C ALA A 29 8.88 3.41 1.63
N CYS A 30 8.03 3.06 0.67
CA CYS A 30 7.11 4.02 0.07
C CYS A 30 6.11 4.50 1.12
N SER A 31 5.99 5.82 1.26
CA SER A 31 5.09 6.46 2.21
C SER A 31 4.16 7.45 1.51
N GLN A 32 3.04 7.76 2.15
CA GLN A 32 2.00 8.67 1.69
C GLN A 32 2.53 9.93 0.97
N PRO A 33 3.46 10.74 1.52
CA PRO A 33 3.90 11.97 0.86
C PRO A 33 4.54 11.75 -0.52
N MET A 34 5.08 10.54 -0.77
CA MET A 34 5.67 10.18 -2.06
C MET A 34 4.64 9.78 -3.11
N LEU A 35 3.41 9.48 -2.68
CA LEU A 35 2.45 8.74 -3.48
C LEU A 35 1.23 9.59 -3.85
N ARG A 36 0.61 9.20 -4.96
CA ARG A 36 -0.77 9.57 -5.30
C ARG A 36 -1.57 8.30 -5.54
N ALA A 37 -2.79 8.28 -5.04
CA ALA A 37 -3.71 7.17 -5.21
C ALA A 37 -4.74 7.48 -6.29
N SER A 38 -5.06 6.48 -7.10
CA SER A 38 -6.27 6.45 -7.92
C SER A 38 -6.84 5.03 -7.91
N VAL A 39 -8.15 4.93 -8.14
CA VAL A 39 -8.82 3.65 -8.28
C VAL A 39 -9.55 3.61 -9.61
N THR A 40 -9.39 2.52 -10.34
CA THR A 40 -10.03 2.30 -11.64
C THR A 40 -10.83 1.01 -11.62
N HIS A 41 -11.96 0.96 -12.32
CA HIS A 41 -12.65 -0.31 -12.57
C HIS A 41 -11.77 -1.22 -13.43
N ILE A 42 -11.79 -2.53 -13.17
CA ILE A 42 -11.11 -3.52 -14.02
C ILE A 42 -12.12 -3.99 -15.07
N PRO A 43 -11.87 -3.76 -16.37
CA PRO A 43 -12.78 -4.21 -17.42
C PRO A 43 -13.03 -5.72 -17.36
N ASN A 44 -14.29 -6.13 -17.58
CA ASN A 44 -14.72 -7.54 -17.57
C ASN A 44 -14.47 -8.28 -16.24
N SER A 45 -14.32 -7.54 -15.13
CA SER A 45 -14.20 -8.14 -13.79
C SER A 45 -15.54 -8.32 -13.08
N ASP A 46 -16.62 -7.79 -13.66
CA ASP A 46 -17.97 -7.91 -13.10
C ASP A 46 -18.52 -9.31 -13.37
N GLY A 47 -18.83 -10.05 -12.32
CA GLY A 47 -19.31 -11.42 -12.44
C GLY A 47 -19.45 -12.10 -11.09
N ALA A 48 -20.32 -13.12 -11.02
CA ALA A 48 -20.58 -13.89 -9.80
C ALA A 48 -20.92 -13.02 -8.56
N GLY A 49 -21.58 -11.87 -8.76
CA GLY A 49 -21.94 -10.96 -7.67
C GLY A 49 -20.80 -10.06 -7.17
N HIS A 50 -19.68 -9.96 -7.91
CA HIS A 50 -18.55 -9.13 -7.58
C HIS A 50 -18.20 -8.13 -8.70
N THR A 51 -17.49 -7.07 -8.31
CA THR A 51 -16.88 -6.06 -9.18
C THR A 51 -15.42 -5.89 -8.80
N GLY A 52 -14.54 -5.92 -9.80
CA GLY A 52 -13.11 -5.70 -9.61
C GLY A 52 -12.72 -4.24 -9.78
N TYR A 53 -11.92 -3.74 -8.83
CA TYR A 53 -11.24 -2.45 -8.94
C TYR A 53 -9.73 -2.63 -8.83
N GLN A 54 -8.98 -1.66 -9.33
CA GLN A 54 -7.53 -1.60 -9.22
C GLN A 54 -7.13 -0.34 -8.46
N VAL A 55 -6.48 -0.53 -7.32
CA VAL A 55 -5.70 0.50 -6.63
C VAL A 55 -4.43 0.77 -7.42
N ASN A 56 -4.13 2.04 -7.65
CA ASN A 56 -2.90 2.50 -8.29
C ASN A 56 -2.21 3.49 -7.35
N LEU A 57 -1.02 3.15 -6.88
CA LEU A 57 -0.15 4.02 -6.09
C LEU A 57 1.02 4.47 -6.94
N LYS A 58 0.94 5.70 -7.46
CA LYS A 58 1.99 6.30 -8.30
C LYS A 58 3.00 7.03 -7.44
N ASN A 59 4.28 6.74 -7.62
CA ASN A 59 5.36 7.54 -7.04
C ASN A 59 5.48 8.87 -7.78
N VAL A 60 5.12 9.96 -7.11
CA VAL A 60 5.23 11.33 -7.63
C VAL A 60 6.40 12.11 -7.03
N SER A 61 7.19 11.45 -6.17
CA SER A 61 8.42 12.02 -5.63
C SER A 61 9.58 11.86 -6.60
N PRO A 62 10.65 12.67 -6.46
CA PRO A 62 11.88 12.52 -7.25
C PRO A 62 12.76 11.35 -6.78
N GLU A 63 12.36 10.62 -5.73
CA GLU A 63 13.14 9.55 -5.12
C GLU A 63 12.50 8.18 -5.36
N SER A 64 13.31 7.14 -5.52
CA SER A 64 12.82 5.76 -5.48
C SER A 64 12.39 5.37 -4.07
N CYS A 65 11.56 4.34 -3.96
CA CYS A 65 11.19 3.73 -2.69
C CYS A 65 10.89 2.24 -2.87
N ARG A 66 10.76 1.48 -1.79
CA ARG A 66 10.40 0.06 -1.80
C ARG A 66 8.99 -0.15 -1.30
N MET A 67 8.27 -1.07 -1.94
CA MET A 67 6.92 -1.45 -1.54
C MET A 67 6.76 -2.97 -1.55
N ALA A 68 6.19 -3.51 -0.48
CA ALA A 68 5.75 -4.89 -0.34
C ALA A 68 4.61 -4.96 0.67
N GLY A 69 3.76 -5.98 0.53
CA GLY A 69 2.61 -6.19 1.39
C GLY A 69 1.32 -5.61 0.81
N PHE A 70 0.34 -5.45 1.67
CA PHE A 70 -1.03 -5.12 1.28
C PHE A 70 -1.37 -3.68 1.64
N PRO A 71 -2.12 -2.97 0.79
CA PRO A 71 -2.68 -1.70 1.20
C PRO A 71 -3.82 -1.92 2.20
N GLY A 72 -4.02 -0.97 3.10
CA GLY A 72 -5.32 -0.83 3.77
C GLY A 72 -6.29 -0.15 2.80
N VAL A 73 -7.49 -0.69 2.61
CA VAL A 73 -8.50 -0.09 1.74
C VAL A 73 -9.83 -0.01 2.48
N SER A 74 -10.48 1.14 2.39
CA SER A 74 -11.82 1.36 2.90
C SER A 74 -12.56 2.33 2.00
N VAL A 75 -13.88 2.27 2.00
CA VAL A 75 -14.71 3.27 1.31
C VAL A 75 -15.04 4.38 2.30
N VAL A 76 -15.08 5.62 1.81
CA VAL A 76 -15.37 6.81 2.62
C VAL A 76 -16.43 7.68 1.96
N GLY A 77 -17.13 8.47 2.76
CA GLY A 77 -18.15 9.38 2.26
C GLY A 77 -18.46 10.54 3.19
N HIS A 78 -19.68 11.05 3.06
CA HIS A 78 -20.27 12.15 3.86
C HIS A 78 -19.59 13.52 3.69
N GLY A 79 -18.69 13.67 2.71
CA GLY A 79 -17.94 14.89 2.44
C GLY A 79 -16.80 15.16 3.43
N ASP A 80 -16.62 14.33 4.45
CA ASP A 80 -15.61 14.49 5.50
C ASP A 80 -14.59 13.35 5.56
N GLY A 81 -14.77 12.31 4.73
CA GLY A 81 -13.88 11.16 4.69
C GLY A 81 -14.14 10.12 5.77
N THR A 82 -15.32 10.17 6.41
CA THR A 82 -15.78 9.13 7.34
C THR A 82 -15.84 7.78 6.63
N GLN A 83 -15.29 6.74 7.26
CA GLN A 83 -15.34 5.38 6.73
C GLN A 83 -16.78 4.86 6.68
N ILE A 84 -17.13 4.23 5.56
CA ILE A 84 -18.38 3.53 5.35
C ILE A 84 -18.11 2.02 5.44
N GLY A 85 -18.79 1.36 6.37
CA GLY A 85 -18.74 -0.10 6.53
C GLY A 85 -17.38 -0.64 6.95
N GLN A 86 -17.19 -1.94 6.71
CA GLN A 86 -15.94 -2.65 6.99
C GLN A 86 -14.83 -2.32 5.99
N PRO A 87 -13.56 -2.28 6.43
CA PRO A 87 -12.42 -2.18 5.52
C PRO A 87 -12.24 -3.48 4.73
N ALA A 88 -11.39 -3.45 3.72
CA ALA A 88 -11.04 -4.63 2.94
C ALA A 88 -10.19 -5.60 3.73
N ASP A 89 -10.58 -6.88 3.70
CA ASP A 89 -9.71 -7.96 4.13
C ASP A 89 -8.56 -8.16 3.14
N TRP A 90 -7.42 -8.63 3.62
CA TRP A 90 -6.32 -9.02 2.74
C TRP A 90 -6.59 -10.38 2.13
N SER A 91 -6.21 -10.57 0.87
CA SER A 91 -6.23 -11.89 0.25
C SER A 91 -5.24 -12.83 0.94
N ASN A 92 -5.51 -14.13 0.91
CA ASN A 92 -4.64 -15.16 1.51
C ASN A 92 -3.33 -15.40 0.75
N SER A 93 -2.95 -14.49 -0.15
CA SER A 93 -1.70 -14.60 -0.91
C SER A 93 -0.52 -14.20 -0.02
N PRO A 94 0.64 -14.88 -0.12
CA PRO A 94 1.81 -14.43 0.62
C PRO A 94 2.24 -13.04 0.12
N ALA A 95 2.64 -12.17 1.05
CA ALA A 95 3.28 -10.91 0.69
C ALA A 95 4.59 -11.21 -0.07
N GLY A 96 4.73 -10.60 -1.24
CA GLY A 96 5.93 -10.68 -2.06
C GLY A 96 7.08 -9.90 -1.46
N GLN A 97 8.27 -10.14 -2.01
CA GLN A 97 9.47 -9.39 -1.62
C GLN A 97 9.33 -7.90 -1.97
N PRO A 98 9.88 -6.99 -1.15
CA PRO A 98 9.90 -5.56 -1.46
C PRO A 98 10.48 -5.31 -2.85
N LYS A 99 9.77 -4.56 -3.68
CA LYS A 99 10.25 -4.14 -5.00
C LYS A 99 10.43 -2.62 -5.03
N VAL A 100 11.43 -2.19 -5.80
CA VAL A 100 11.68 -0.75 -6.04
C VAL A 100 10.55 -0.19 -6.90
N LEU A 101 10.06 0.99 -6.52
CA LEU A 101 9.11 1.81 -7.24
C LEU A 101 9.82 3.11 -7.61
N ASN A 102 10.20 3.23 -8.87
CA ASN A 102 10.91 4.40 -9.39
C ASN A 102 10.02 5.66 -9.44
N PRO A 103 10.60 6.87 -9.46
CA PRO A 103 9.85 8.08 -9.78
C PRO A 103 8.99 7.92 -11.03
N GLY A 104 7.71 8.25 -10.94
CA GLY A 104 6.73 8.12 -12.03
C GLY A 104 6.13 6.72 -12.20
N ALA A 105 6.72 5.69 -11.62
CA ALA A 105 6.21 4.32 -11.69
C ALA A 105 4.99 4.11 -10.78
N THR A 106 4.22 3.04 -11.03
CA THR A 106 2.98 2.74 -10.31
C THR A 106 3.00 1.34 -9.71
N ALA A 107 2.60 1.21 -8.45
CA ALA A 107 2.30 -0.07 -7.84
C ALA A 107 0.79 -0.31 -7.85
N THR A 108 0.38 -1.55 -8.11
CA THR A 108 -1.04 -1.90 -8.26
C THR A 108 -1.50 -3.00 -7.31
N ALA A 109 -2.74 -2.92 -6.83
CA ALA A 109 -3.41 -3.98 -6.09
C ALA A 109 -4.86 -4.10 -6.58
N LYS A 110 -5.39 -5.33 -6.62
CA LYS A 110 -6.78 -5.58 -7.02
C LYS A 110 -7.67 -5.59 -5.79
N ILE A 111 -8.80 -4.91 -5.88
CA ILE A 111 -9.92 -5.01 -4.95
C ILE A 111 -10.96 -5.91 -5.61
N ASN A 112 -11.38 -6.96 -4.91
CA ASN A 112 -12.58 -7.71 -5.22
C ASN A 112 -13.70 -7.21 -4.29
N ALA A 113 -14.63 -6.45 -4.83
CA ALA A 113 -15.77 -5.94 -4.09
C ALA A 113 -17.00 -6.80 -4.38
N VAL A 114 -17.82 -7.09 -3.38
CA VAL A 114 -19.20 -7.51 -3.65
C VAL A 114 -19.89 -6.39 -4.42
N ASN A 115 -20.64 -6.73 -5.46
CA ASN A 115 -21.38 -5.75 -6.23
C ASN A 115 -22.53 -5.21 -5.37
N ILE A 116 -22.44 -3.93 -5.01
CA ILE A 116 -23.45 -3.20 -4.26
C ILE A 116 -24.13 -2.22 -5.20
N ASP A 117 -25.45 -2.28 -5.25
CA ASP A 117 -26.31 -1.28 -5.87
C ASP A 117 -27.16 -0.57 -4.80
N GLU A 118 -28.15 0.20 -5.22
CA GLU A 118 -29.04 0.92 -4.31
C GLU A 118 -29.84 0.00 -3.35
N ASN A 119 -29.98 -1.28 -3.69
CA ASN A 119 -30.73 -2.28 -2.91
C ASN A 119 -29.81 -3.22 -2.13
N GLY A 120 -28.51 -2.93 -2.05
CA GLY A 120 -27.52 -3.78 -1.37
C GLY A 120 -26.94 -4.90 -2.24
N GLY A 121 -27.28 -4.93 -3.54
CA GLY A 121 -26.83 -5.95 -4.48
C GLY A 121 -27.15 -7.37 -4.03
N ILE A 122 -26.18 -8.28 -4.14
CA ILE A 122 -26.38 -9.69 -3.75
C ILE A 122 -26.55 -9.89 -2.23
N LEU A 123 -26.14 -8.91 -1.42
CA LEU A 123 -26.33 -8.96 0.04
C LEU A 123 -27.72 -8.51 0.47
N GLY A 124 -28.49 -7.84 -0.41
CA GLY A 124 -29.84 -7.37 -0.11
C GLY A 124 -29.93 -6.64 1.22
N ALA A 125 -30.82 -7.11 2.10
CA ALA A 125 -31.08 -6.50 3.41
C ALA A 125 -29.90 -6.54 4.39
N ASP A 126 -28.93 -7.46 4.20
CA ASP A 126 -27.72 -7.49 5.02
C ASP A 126 -26.81 -6.28 4.74
N CYS A 127 -27.04 -5.61 3.60
CA CYS A 127 -26.29 -4.44 3.21
C CYS A 127 -27.15 -3.19 3.11
N LYS A 128 -26.98 -2.27 4.07
CA LYS A 128 -27.50 -0.92 3.94
C LYS A 128 -26.64 -0.13 2.96
N ALA A 129 -27.05 -0.10 1.71
CA ALA A 129 -26.37 0.62 0.64
C ALA A 129 -26.41 2.14 0.85
N VAL A 130 -25.26 2.79 0.64
CA VAL A 130 -25.12 4.25 0.67
C VAL A 130 -24.21 4.72 -0.46
N LYS A 131 -24.40 5.96 -0.92
CA LYS A 131 -23.47 6.60 -1.84
C LYS A 131 -22.19 6.99 -1.10
N ALA A 132 -21.06 6.72 -1.73
CA ALA A 132 -19.73 7.06 -1.24
C ALA A 132 -19.05 8.12 -2.12
N ASP A 133 -18.07 8.79 -1.55
CA ASP A 133 -17.29 9.82 -2.25
C ASP A 133 -16.05 9.20 -2.93
N GLY A 134 -15.51 8.14 -2.35
CA GLY A 134 -14.36 7.43 -2.92
C GLY A 134 -13.69 6.48 -1.94
N TRP A 135 -12.40 6.25 -2.16
CA TRP A 135 -11.59 5.26 -1.45
C TRP A 135 -10.56 5.94 -0.56
N ARG A 136 -10.37 5.37 0.63
CA ARG A 136 -9.25 5.67 1.52
C ARG A 136 -8.26 4.52 1.47
N ILE A 137 -7.03 4.83 1.08
CA ILE A 137 -5.98 3.86 0.79
C ILE A 137 -4.76 4.14 1.67
N TYR A 138 -4.33 3.14 2.43
CA TYR A 138 -3.11 3.17 3.22
C TYR A 138 -2.01 2.41 2.46
N PRO A 139 -0.88 3.04 2.10
CA PRO A 139 0.26 2.30 1.56
C PRO A 139 0.72 1.21 2.55
N PRO A 140 1.32 0.10 2.08
CA PRO A 140 1.84 -0.91 2.98
C PRO A 140 2.83 -0.31 4.00
N ASN A 141 2.65 -0.64 5.27
CA ASN A 141 3.46 -0.15 6.39
C ASN A 141 3.41 1.38 6.63
N ASP A 142 2.41 2.08 6.09
CA ASP A 142 2.15 3.50 6.38
C ASP A 142 0.71 3.69 6.90
N THR A 143 0.58 4.38 8.03
CA THR A 143 -0.72 4.69 8.66
C THR A 143 -1.31 6.02 8.18
N ARG A 144 -0.64 6.74 7.27
CA ARG A 144 -1.20 7.92 6.63
C ARG A 144 -1.91 7.52 5.34
N ALA A 145 -3.18 7.90 5.24
CA ALA A 145 -4.02 7.54 4.11
C ALA A 145 -3.82 8.49 2.91
N LEU A 146 -4.08 7.96 1.73
CA LEU A 146 -4.33 8.66 0.50
C LEU A 146 -5.83 8.58 0.20
N TYR A 147 -6.39 9.64 -0.38
CA TYR A 147 -7.75 9.65 -0.88
C TYR A 147 -7.76 9.48 -2.39
N ALA A 148 -8.65 8.62 -2.89
CA ALA A 148 -8.91 8.44 -4.32
C ALA A 148 -10.42 8.64 -4.59
N PRO A 149 -10.83 9.78 -5.17
CA PRO A 149 -12.24 10.03 -5.46
C PRO A 149 -12.77 9.01 -6.47
N TYR A 150 -14.02 8.59 -6.29
CA TYR A 150 -14.68 7.66 -7.21
C TYR A 150 -16.18 7.98 -7.28
N PRO A 151 -16.60 8.88 -8.19
CA PRO A 151 -17.99 9.30 -8.27
C PRO A 151 -18.90 8.13 -8.64
N GLY A 152 -20.08 8.10 -8.02
CA GLY A 152 -21.10 7.08 -8.30
C GLY A 152 -20.92 5.76 -7.54
N LEU A 153 -19.86 5.61 -6.74
CA LEU A 153 -19.60 4.43 -5.92
C LEU A 153 -20.75 4.18 -4.93
N TRP A 154 -21.22 2.94 -4.89
CA TRP A 154 -22.09 2.42 -3.85
C TRP A 154 -21.25 1.64 -2.84
N ALA A 155 -21.62 1.76 -1.57
CA ALA A 155 -20.91 1.13 -0.47
C ALA A 155 -21.88 0.47 0.49
N CYS A 156 -21.42 -0.60 1.13
CA CYS A 156 -22.14 -1.25 2.20
C CYS A 156 -21.82 -0.60 3.54
N SER A 157 -22.80 0.01 4.21
CA SER A 157 -22.59 0.62 5.54
C SER A 157 -22.79 -0.34 6.71
N SER A 158 -23.33 -1.54 6.45
CA SER A 158 -23.52 -2.59 7.45
C SER A 158 -22.19 -3.22 7.91
N ASP A 159 -22.26 -3.94 9.02
CA ASP A 159 -21.14 -4.72 9.58
C ASP A 159 -20.97 -6.07 8.88
N VAL A 160 -20.64 -6.03 7.59
CA VAL A 160 -20.36 -7.20 6.77
C VAL A 160 -19.10 -6.96 5.96
N VAL A 161 -18.21 -7.95 5.86
CA VAL A 161 -17.04 -7.86 4.99
C VAL A 161 -17.49 -8.05 3.55
N TRP A 162 -17.27 -7.03 2.73
CA TRP A 162 -17.70 -6.98 1.33
C TRP A 162 -16.56 -6.61 0.37
N LEU A 163 -15.35 -6.44 0.91
CA LEU A 163 -14.16 -6.04 0.18
C LEU A 163 -13.01 -6.99 0.53
N GLN A 164 -12.27 -7.40 -0.50
CA GLN A 164 -10.98 -8.05 -0.33
C GLN A 164 -9.96 -7.36 -1.23
N VAL A 165 -8.72 -7.21 -0.77
CA VAL A 165 -7.63 -6.58 -1.53
C VAL A 165 -6.40 -7.46 -1.60
N THR A 166 -5.76 -7.50 -2.78
CA THR A 166 -4.50 -8.22 -2.99
C THR A 166 -3.30 -7.40 -2.53
N GLN A 167 -2.13 -8.03 -2.48
CA GLN A 167 -0.87 -7.34 -2.28
C GLN A 167 -0.58 -6.30 -3.38
N MET A 168 0.28 -5.34 -3.05
CA MET A 168 0.84 -4.39 -4.00
C MET A 168 1.85 -5.06 -4.93
N ASN A 169 1.74 -4.76 -6.22
CA ASN A 169 2.66 -5.17 -7.27
C ASN A 169 3.29 -3.92 -7.91
N PRO A 170 4.47 -3.47 -7.44
CA PRO A 170 5.23 -2.40 -8.08
C PRO A 170 5.66 -2.78 -9.50
N THR A 171 5.38 -1.91 -10.47
CA THR A 171 6.04 -1.95 -11.78
C THR A 171 7.33 -1.14 -11.70
N SER A 172 8.45 -1.70 -12.15
CA SER A 172 9.74 -0.99 -12.19
C SER A 172 9.76 0.14 -13.20
#